data_AF-A0AAV6UQ80-F1
#
_entry.id   AF-A0AAV6UQ80-F1
#
_cell.length_a   1.000
_cell.length_b   1.000
_cell.length_c   1.000
_cell.angle_alpha   90.00
_cell.angle_beta   90.00
_cell.angle_gamma   90.00
#
_symmetry.space_group_name_H-M   'P 1'
#
loop_
_entity.id
_entity.type
_entity.pdbx_description
1 polymer ?
#
loop_
_entity_poly.entity_id
_entity_poly.type
_entity_poly.pdbx_seq_one_letter_code
_entity_poly.pdbx_strand_id
1 'polypeptide(L)'
;MVSHALVTLACILLAVVFFSTPLIIKYHIYRPQTKTLIAGDVAKLHGRLSSVWCRGVDLYSDSNFKAFVYETEPEVDETVSEKTVSKHRIVLPNKAQEYWGFHLLKGSQVEMSACARLMAAEVNVVKSHAGLKKCLLEHREKFHEDEVSGEDSLSQSESDEDTSSISSSQGVVLNETNPCKCSNSLKHSPIPTSYLCTDHFDLKVREHVLYQNVTANDHYYFIFSSDTPLDILPNEFNVLFNIDRTHYNYSSSMGNCSESNHCHLPIKIGSEPRIVVQMEGTNGTLEDLKLVMACKPREGLFLIFYSFFLLFFKLSHHRNFRLQTSSNFVLNLIK
;
A
#
# COMPACT_ATOMS: atom_id res chain seq x y z
N MET A 1 9.45 54.97 -17.15
CA MET A 1 8.75 53.87 -17.86
C MET A 1 9.14 52.48 -17.37
N VAL A 2 10.43 52.17 -17.16
CA VAL A 2 10.91 50.84 -16.70
C VAL A 2 10.27 50.38 -15.38
N SER A 3 10.07 51.27 -14.41
CA SER A 3 9.47 50.93 -13.10
C SER A 3 8.01 50.45 -13.20
N HIS A 4 7.17 51.10 -14.03
CA HIS A 4 5.77 50.69 -14.18
C HIS A 4 5.63 49.30 -14.84
N ALA A 5 6.45 49.01 -15.86
CA ALA A 5 6.45 47.71 -16.54
C ALA A 5 6.85 46.57 -15.58
N LEU A 6 7.81 46.83 -14.69
CA LEU A 6 8.30 45.85 -13.71
C LEU A 6 7.25 45.55 -12.62
N VAL A 7 6.52 46.58 -12.17
CA VAL A 7 5.39 46.41 -11.23
C VAL A 7 4.24 45.64 -11.88
N THR A 8 3.90 45.92 -13.14
CA THR A 8 2.84 45.18 -13.83
C THR A 8 3.21 43.71 -14.03
N LEU A 9 4.47 43.42 -14.40
CA LEU A 9 4.96 42.05 -14.54
C LEU A 9 4.87 41.30 -13.20
N ALA A 10 5.31 41.93 -12.11
CA ALA A 10 5.23 41.34 -10.78
C ALA A 10 3.79 41.06 -10.34
N CYS A 11 2.83 41.95 -10.63
CA CYS A 11 1.42 41.72 -10.34
C CYS A 11 0.83 40.56 -11.16
N ILE A 12 1.20 40.43 -12.44
CA ILE A 12 0.77 39.32 -13.30
C ILE A 12 1.33 37.99 -12.76
N LEU A 13 2.63 37.94 -12.43
CA LEU A 13 3.26 36.75 -11.85
C LEU A 13 2.60 36.36 -10.53
N LEU A 14 2.33 37.34 -9.66
CA LEU A 14 1.63 37.09 -8.39
C LEU A 14 0.22 36.55 -8.62
N ALA A 15 -0.52 37.10 -9.59
CA ALA A 15 -1.84 36.57 -9.96
C ALA A 15 -1.73 35.11 -10.40
N VAL A 16 -0.81 34.83 -11.32
CA VAL A 16 -0.57 33.46 -11.80
C VAL A 16 -0.29 32.53 -10.62
N VAL A 17 0.56 32.91 -9.67
CA VAL A 17 0.85 32.10 -8.48
C VAL A 17 -0.40 31.89 -7.61
N PHE A 18 -1.14 32.95 -7.25
CA PHE A 18 -2.32 32.85 -6.39
C PHE A 18 -3.46 32.03 -7.00
N PHE A 19 -3.61 32.04 -8.33
CA PHE A 19 -4.63 31.26 -9.03
C PHE A 19 -4.19 29.84 -9.37
N SER A 20 -2.95 29.65 -9.82
CA SER A 20 -2.44 28.32 -10.19
C SER A 20 -2.18 27.45 -8.96
N THR A 21 -1.66 28.01 -7.86
CA THR A 21 -1.30 27.24 -6.64
C THR A 21 -2.46 26.40 -6.10
N PRO A 22 -3.64 26.96 -5.77
CA PRO A 22 -4.77 26.16 -5.28
C PRO A 22 -5.21 25.08 -6.29
N LEU A 23 -5.21 25.40 -7.58
CA LEU A 23 -5.59 24.46 -8.63
C LEU A 23 -4.58 23.31 -8.73
N ILE A 24 -3.27 23.61 -8.73
CA ILE A 24 -2.20 22.61 -8.72
C ILE A 24 -2.30 21.75 -7.46
N ILE A 25 -2.53 22.36 -6.30
CA ILE A 25 -2.70 21.62 -5.04
C ILE A 25 -3.88 20.65 -5.13
N LYS A 26 -5.04 21.11 -5.58
CA LYS A 26 -6.26 20.29 -5.71
C LYS A 26 -6.11 19.18 -6.76
N TYR A 27 -5.59 19.52 -7.94
CA TYR A 27 -5.64 18.66 -9.11
C TYR A 27 -4.35 17.91 -9.41
N HIS A 28 -3.21 18.24 -8.81
CA HIS A 28 -1.93 17.54 -9.01
C HIS A 28 -1.38 16.94 -7.72
N ILE A 29 -1.41 17.68 -6.60
CA ILE A 29 -0.79 17.21 -5.35
C ILE A 29 -1.70 16.21 -4.63
N TYR A 30 -2.98 16.57 -4.42
CA TYR A 30 -3.96 15.75 -3.71
C TYR A 30 -4.93 15.02 -4.64
N ARG A 31 -4.40 14.48 -5.74
CA ARG A 31 -5.17 13.59 -6.62
C ARG A 31 -5.68 12.37 -5.85
N PRO A 32 -6.85 11.82 -6.22
CA PRO A 32 -7.32 10.55 -5.68
C PRO A 32 -6.26 9.45 -5.83
N GLN A 33 -6.09 8.64 -4.79
CA GLN A 33 -5.14 7.55 -4.73
C GLN A 33 -5.89 6.23 -4.65
N THR A 34 -5.61 5.31 -5.57
CA THR A 34 -6.15 3.95 -5.49
C THR A 34 -5.21 3.10 -4.63
N LYS A 35 -5.78 2.36 -3.68
CA LYS A 35 -5.11 1.43 -2.79
C LYS A 35 -5.69 0.04 -3.03
N THR A 36 -4.83 -0.95 -3.15
CA THR A 36 -5.21 -2.37 -3.24
C THR A 36 -5.12 -2.96 -1.84
N LEU A 37 -6.22 -3.54 -1.36
CA LEU A 37 -6.34 -4.17 -0.05
C LEU A 37 -6.94 -5.56 -0.24
N ILE A 38 -6.60 -6.52 0.62
CA ILE A 38 -7.18 -7.86 0.53
C ILE A 38 -8.50 -7.87 1.32
N ALA A 39 -9.47 -8.66 0.86
CA ALA A 39 -10.69 -8.94 1.63
C ALA A 39 -10.35 -9.38 3.08
N GLY A 40 -11.01 -8.75 4.06
CA GLY A 40 -10.75 -8.98 5.49
C GLY A 40 -9.52 -8.25 6.06
N ASP A 41 -8.74 -7.51 5.26
CA ASP A 41 -7.59 -6.78 5.78
C ASP A 41 -7.97 -5.59 6.67
N VAL A 42 -7.14 -5.37 7.70
CA VAL A 42 -7.14 -4.15 8.51
C VAL A 42 -5.83 -3.42 8.21
N ALA A 43 -5.93 -2.27 7.53
CA ALA A 43 -4.78 -1.53 7.06
C ALA A 43 -4.86 -0.05 7.44
N LYS A 44 -3.73 0.49 7.91
CA LYS A 44 -3.53 1.93 8.03
C LYS A 44 -3.20 2.48 6.65
N LEU A 45 -4.05 3.36 6.15
CA LEU A 45 -3.83 3.98 4.85
C LEU A 45 -2.73 5.04 4.94
N HIS A 46 -1.75 4.89 4.07
CA HIS A 46 -0.71 5.90 3.86
C HIS A 46 -1.01 6.65 2.56
N GLY A 47 -0.97 7.99 2.63
CA GLY A 47 -1.24 8.82 1.48
C GLY A 47 -0.98 10.28 1.70
N ARG A 48 -1.11 11.04 0.62
CA ARG A 48 -0.89 12.48 0.61
C ARG A 48 -2.16 13.16 1.12
N LEU A 49 -2.22 13.40 2.44
CA LEU A 49 -3.29 14.16 3.08
C LEU A 49 -2.68 15.34 3.83
N SER A 50 -3.37 16.47 3.78
CA SER A 50 -3.00 17.65 4.57
C SER A 50 -4.18 18.12 5.38
N SER A 51 -3.99 18.28 6.69
CA SER A 51 -5.01 18.85 7.57
C SER A 51 -5.37 20.30 7.23
N VAL A 52 -4.45 21.03 6.60
CA VAL A 52 -4.68 22.39 6.11
C VAL A 52 -5.55 22.37 4.86
N TRP A 53 -5.16 21.63 3.82
CA TRP A 53 -5.84 21.68 2.52
C TRP A 53 -7.08 20.79 2.42
N CYS A 54 -7.11 19.68 3.14
CA CYS A 54 -8.22 18.72 3.17
C CYS A 54 -9.13 19.00 4.36
N ARG A 55 -10.44 19.15 4.11
CA ARG A 55 -11.47 19.21 5.15
C ARG A 55 -11.73 17.83 5.75
N GLY A 56 -11.58 16.82 4.92
CA GLY A 56 -11.84 15.42 5.22
C GLY A 56 -11.32 14.55 4.09
N VAL A 57 -11.45 13.26 4.25
CA VAL A 57 -11.15 12.25 3.25
C VAL A 57 -12.44 11.55 2.85
N ASP A 58 -12.61 11.36 1.55
CA ASP A 58 -13.64 10.49 0.98
C ASP A 58 -12.99 9.15 0.59
N LEU A 59 -13.58 8.05 1.02
CA LEU A 59 -13.16 6.69 0.73
C LEU A 59 -14.24 6.00 -0.09
N TYR A 60 -13.86 5.31 -1.17
CA TYR A 60 -14.78 4.59 -2.06
C TYR A 60 -14.24 3.19 -2.35
N SER A 61 -15.09 2.18 -2.31
CA SER A 61 -14.76 0.80 -2.69
C SER A 61 -15.94 0.15 -3.39
N ASP A 62 -15.68 -0.85 -4.21
CA ASP A 62 -16.71 -1.70 -4.81
C ASP A 62 -17.30 -2.69 -3.79
N SER A 63 -16.58 -2.94 -2.69
CA SER A 63 -17.02 -3.75 -1.55
C SER A 63 -17.29 -2.89 -0.31
N ASN A 64 -18.07 -3.44 0.61
CA ASN A 64 -18.27 -2.83 1.92
C ASN A 64 -16.95 -2.79 2.72
N PHE A 65 -16.81 -1.74 3.52
CA PHE A 65 -15.72 -1.61 4.47
C PHE A 65 -16.15 -0.80 5.69
N LYS A 66 -15.35 -0.90 6.74
CA LYS A 66 -15.38 -0.03 7.92
C LYS A 66 -14.16 0.88 7.88
N ALA A 67 -14.33 2.13 8.26
CA ALA A 67 -13.21 3.08 8.26
C ALA A 67 -13.25 3.96 9.50
N PHE A 68 -12.07 4.33 9.97
CA PHE A 68 -11.86 5.04 11.23
C PHE A 68 -10.78 6.11 11.04
N VAL A 69 -10.96 7.27 11.66
CA VAL A 69 -9.94 8.33 11.70
C VAL A 69 -9.49 8.60 13.14
N TYR A 70 -8.18 8.70 13.32
CA TYR A 70 -7.52 8.95 14.60
C TYR A 70 -6.66 10.22 14.53
N GLU A 71 -6.54 10.93 15.67
CA GLU A 71 -5.66 12.10 15.81
C GLU A 71 -4.21 11.70 16.10
N THR A 72 -4.04 10.60 16.83
CA THR A 72 -2.77 9.99 17.22
C THR A 72 -2.62 8.61 16.60
N GLU A 73 -1.46 8.00 16.77
CA GLU A 73 -1.26 6.61 16.34
C GLU A 73 -2.25 5.69 17.07
N PRO A 74 -3.06 4.90 16.33
CA PRO A 74 -4.08 4.06 16.94
C PRO A 74 -3.44 2.89 17.69
N GLU A 75 -3.94 2.63 18.91
CA GLU A 75 -3.51 1.50 19.71
C GLU A 75 -4.17 0.21 19.22
N VAL A 76 -3.40 -0.89 19.20
CA VAL A 76 -3.90 -2.22 18.85
C VAL A 76 -4.60 -2.81 20.06
N ASP A 77 -5.82 -3.31 19.86
CA ASP A 77 -6.54 -4.13 20.83
C ASP A 77 -6.18 -5.60 20.59
N GLU A 78 -5.34 -6.15 21.47
CA GLU A 78 -4.92 -7.56 21.41
C GLU A 78 -5.97 -8.50 22.02
N THR A 79 -7.02 -7.98 22.66
CA THR A 79 -8.03 -8.81 23.36
C THR A 79 -9.14 -9.31 22.44
N VAL A 80 -9.40 -8.58 21.36
CA VAL A 80 -10.41 -8.92 20.36
C VAL A 80 -9.70 -9.36 19.08
N SER A 81 -10.01 -10.57 18.63
CA SER A 81 -9.55 -11.06 17.34
C SER A 81 -10.70 -11.56 16.48
N GLU A 82 -10.59 -11.35 15.18
CA GLU A 82 -11.51 -11.87 14.16
C GLU A 82 -10.82 -12.99 13.40
N LYS A 83 -11.51 -14.12 13.25
CA LYS A 83 -10.99 -15.28 12.53
C LYS A 83 -11.31 -15.17 11.05
N THR A 84 -10.31 -15.28 10.20
CA THR A 84 -10.45 -15.40 8.74
C THR A 84 -9.89 -16.74 8.29
N VAL A 85 -10.64 -17.46 7.47
CA VAL A 85 -10.20 -18.72 6.86
C VAL A 85 -10.09 -18.54 5.36
N SER A 86 -8.95 -18.93 4.78
CA SER A 86 -8.77 -18.94 3.33
C SER A 86 -8.09 -20.21 2.84
N LYS A 87 -8.63 -20.80 1.78
CA LYS A 87 -8.13 -22.02 1.16
C LYS A 87 -7.65 -21.73 -0.26
N HIS A 88 -6.43 -22.15 -0.57
CA HIS A 88 -5.80 -21.93 -1.86
C HIS A 88 -5.27 -23.23 -2.43
N ARG A 89 -5.41 -23.36 -3.75
CA ARG A 89 -4.79 -24.40 -4.57
C ARG A 89 -3.70 -23.74 -5.39
N ILE A 90 -2.45 -24.11 -5.15
CA ILE A 90 -1.28 -23.56 -5.82
C ILE A 90 -0.71 -24.63 -6.75
N VAL A 91 -0.43 -24.28 -8.00
CA VAL A 91 0.20 -25.17 -8.97
C VAL A 91 1.54 -24.57 -9.37
N LEU A 92 2.63 -25.10 -8.81
CA LEU A 92 3.99 -24.62 -9.07
C LEU A 92 4.71 -25.54 -10.06
N PRO A 93 5.27 -25.00 -11.15
CA PRO A 93 6.28 -25.70 -11.94
C PRO A 93 7.52 -26.08 -11.12
N ASN A 94 8.44 -26.82 -11.75
CA ASN A 94 9.74 -27.06 -11.14
C ASN A 94 10.53 -25.74 -10.99
N LYS A 95 11.31 -25.62 -9.91
CA LYS A 95 12.14 -24.46 -9.54
C LYS A 95 11.35 -23.14 -9.52
N ALA A 96 10.07 -23.22 -9.17
CA ALA A 96 9.18 -22.08 -9.07
C ALA A 96 8.82 -21.80 -7.61
N GLN A 97 8.46 -20.55 -7.35
CA GLN A 97 7.97 -20.10 -6.07
C GLN A 97 6.75 -19.19 -6.23
N GLU A 98 5.86 -19.24 -5.25
CA GLU A 98 4.73 -18.33 -5.11
C GLU A 98 4.64 -17.88 -3.66
N TYR A 99 4.26 -16.62 -3.43
CA TYR A 99 4.17 -16.05 -2.10
C TYR A 99 2.80 -15.46 -1.82
N TRP A 100 2.37 -15.62 -0.57
CA TRP A 100 1.13 -15.05 -0.04
C TRP A 100 1.48 -14.11 1.09
N GLY A 101 1.06 -12.84 0.97
CA GLY A 101 1.41 -11.77 1.91
C GLY A 101 0.20 -11.29 2.70
N PHE A 102 0.37 -11.11 4.01
CA PHE A 102 -0.67 -10.59 4.89
C PHE A 102 -0.10 -9.42 5.71
N HIS A 103 -0.79 -8.28 5.70
CA HIS A 103 -0.50 -7.23 6.67
C HIS A 103 -1.20 -7.54 7.99
N LEU A 104 -0.43 -7.78 9.05
CA LEU A 104 -0.95 -8.25 10.33
C LEU A 104 -0.51 -7.34 11.47
N LEU A 105 -1.42 -7.08 12.39
CA LEU A 105 -1.17 -6.31 13.59
C LEU A 105 -0.57 -7.21 14.68
N LYS A 106 0.23 -6.61 15.57
CA LYS A 106 0.81 -7.27 16.74
C LYS A 106 -0.28 -8.00 17.53
N GLY A 107 0.03 -9.21 17.97
CA GLY A 107 -0.90 -10.09 18.68
C GLY A 107 -1.72 -11.00 17.75
N SER A 108 -1.72 -10.76 16.43
CA SER A 108 -2.34 -11.69 15.47
C SER A 108 -1.61 -13.04 15.44
N GLN A 109 -2.32 -14.10 15.06
CA GLN A 109 -1.77 -15.44 14.90
C GLN A 109 -2.20 -16.03 13.55
N VAL A 110 -1.26 -16.67 12.87
CA VAL A 110 -1.52 -17.41 11.63
C VAL A 110 -1.24 -18.88 11.87
N GLU A 111 -2.23 -19.72 11.63
CA GLU A 111 -2.09 -21.16 11.49
C GLU A 111 -2.20 -21.49 10.00
N MET A 112 -1.09 -21.91 9.41
CA MET A 112 -1.05 -22.40 8.04
C MET A 112 -1.04 -23.93 8.07
N SER A 113 -1.95 -24.57 7.35
CA SER A 113 -1.94 -25.99 7.08
C SER A 113 -1.69 -26.21 5.60
N ALA A 114 -0.72 -27.05 5.24
CA ALA A 114 -0.41 -27.31 3.84
C ALA A 114 -0.09 -28.78 3.57
N CYS A 115 -0.41 -29.23 2.35
CA CYS A 115 0.11 -30.45 1.76
C CYS A 115 0.65 -30.17 0.36
N ALA A 116 1.52 -31.05 -0.13
CA ALA A 116 1.98 -31.04 -1.51
C ALA A 116 1.80 -32.42 -2.16
N ARG A 117 1.56 -32.44 -3.47
CA ARG A 117 1.41 -33.68 -4.25
C ARG A 117 2.75 -34.39 -4.45
N LEU A 118 3.81 -33.63 -4.68
CA LEU A 118 5.17 -34.12 -4.99
C LEU A 118 6.17 -33.69 -3.91
N MET A 119 7.30 -34.42 -3.86
CA MET A 119 8.43 -34.16 -2.95
C MET A 119 9.11 -32.82 -3.25
N ALA A 120 10.00 -32.39 -2.36
CA ALA A 120 10.75 -31.12 -2.48
C ALA A 120 9.83 -29.89 -2.54
N ALA A 121 8.75 -29.95 -1.76
CA ALA A 121 7.89 -28.83 -1.43
C ALA A 121 8.34 -28.23 -0.10
N GLU A 122 8.48 -26.91 -0.04
CA GLU A 122 8.88 -26.22 1.18
C GLU A 122 8.14 -24.89 1.35
N VAL A 123 8.10 -24.39 2.59
CA VAL A 123 7.57 -23.07 2.92
C VAL A 123 8.60 -22.27 3.72
N ASN A 124 8.80 -21.03 3.31
CA ASN A 124 9.56 -20.01 4.03
C ASN A 124 8.59 -18.92 4.53
N VAL A 125 8.70 -18.55 5.80
CA VAL A 125 7.98 -17.41 6.37
C VAL A 125 8.95 -16.26 6.56
N VAL A 126 8.71 -15.12 5.92
CA VAL A 126 9.55 -13.92 6.06
C VAL A 126 8.70 -12.74 6.48
N LYS A 127 9.34 -11.78 7.16
CA LYS A 127 8.72 -10.52 7.59
C LYS A 127 9.23 -9.38 6.72
N SER A 128 8.37 -8.40 6.46
CA SER A 128 8.60 -7.17 5.70
C SER A 128 8.84 -7.38 4.20
N HIS A 129 8.55 -6.35 3.42
CA HIS A 129 8.82 -6.32 1.98
C HIS A 129 10.32 -6.49 1.67
N ALA A 130 11.20 -5.92 2.50
CA ALA A 130 12.64 -6.07 2.35
C ALA A 130 13.08 -7.54 2.56
N GLY A 131 12.45 -8.23 3.52
CA GLY A 131 12.67 -9.66 3.75
C GLY A 131 12.21 -10.52 2.57
N LEU A 132 11.04 -10.22 2.01
CA LEU A 132 10.54 -10.86 0.79
C LEU A 132 11.53 -10.65 -0.37
N LYS A 133 11.88 -9.39 -0.69
CA LYS A 133 12.80 -9.08 -1.79
C LYS A 133 14.12 -9.82 -1.65
N LYS A 134 14.71 -9.85 -0.44
CA LYS A 134 15.94 -10.59 -0.18
C LYS A 134 15.78 -12.10 -0.42
N CYS A 135 14.71 -12.70 0.07
CA CYS A 135 14.44 -14.14 -0.12
C CYS A 135 14.23 -14.51 -1.59
N LEU A 136 13.49 -13.68 -2.34
CA LEU A 136 13.30 -13.88 -3.78
C LEU A 136 14.63 -13.76 -4.55
N LEU A 137 15.52 -12.85 -4.14
CA LEU A 137 16.86 -12.71 -4.73
C LEU A 137 17.74 -13.92 -4.41
N GLU A 138 17.76 -14.41 -3.17
CA GLU A 138 18.53 -15.60 -2.78
C GLU A 138 18.08 -16.85 -3.58
N HIS A 139 16.77 -17.02 -3.77
CA HIS A 139 16.22 -18.09 -4.60
C HIS A 139 16.68 -17.95 -6.06
N ARG A 140 16.63 -16.73 -6.60
CA ARG A 140 17.06 -16.44 -7.97
C ARG A 140 18.56 -16.67 -8.17
N GLU A 141 19.40 -16.25 -7.23
CA GLU A 141 20.85 -16.47 -7.27
C GLU A 141 21.17 -17.96 -7.30
N LYS A 142 20.51 -18.77 -6.45
CA LYS A 142 20.71 -20.22 -6.43
C LYS A 142 20.41 -20.86 -7.78
N PHE A 143 19.29 -20.51 -8.42
CA PHE A 143 18.93 -21.10 -9.72
C PHE A 143 19.64 -20.45 -10.92
N HIS A 144 20.20 -19.23 -10.78
CA HIS A 144 21.09 -18.67 -11.79
C HIS A 144 22.51 -19.21 -11.70
N GLU A 145 23.05 -19.50 -10.51
CA GLU A 145 24.37 -20.13 -10.36
C GLU A 145 24.44 -21.49 -11.06
N ASP A 146 23.32 -22.23 -11.11
CA ASP A 146 23.18 -23.49 -11.86
C ASP A 146 23.09 -23.28 -13.39
N GLU A 147 22.76 -22.07 -13.87
CA GLU A 147 22.62 -21.75 -15.30
C GLU A 147 23.90 -21.20 -15.95
N VAL A 148 24.90 -20.73 -15.19
CA VAL A 148 26.15 -20.12 -15.72
C VAL A 148 27.15 -21.16 -16.27
N SER A 149 26.67 -22.25 -16.89
CA SER A 149 27.46 -23.03 -17.86
C SER A 149 27.15 -22.70 -19.33
N GLY A 150 26.29 -21.72 -19.59
CA GLY A 150 26.03 -21.20 -20.94
C GLY A 150 25.81 -19.68 -20.96
N GLU A 151 26.61 -18.97 -21.75
CA GLU A 151 26.45 -17.54 -22.07
C GLU A 151 25.06 -17.28 -22.70
N ASP A 152 24.29 -16.26 -22.25
CA ASP A 152 24.34 -14.89 -22.80
C ASP A 152 23.20 -13.96 -22.29
N SER A 153 23.54 -12.68 -22.12
CA SER A 153 22.72 -11.44 -22.15
C SER A 153 21.46 -11.18 -21.25
N LEU A 154 21.72 -10.35 -20.23
CA LEU A 154 20.97 -9.27 -19.56
C LEU A 154 19.57 -8.81 -20.08
N SER A 155 18.60 -8.64 -19.15
CA SER A 155 17.80 -7.41 -19.08
C SER A 155 17.37 -7.09 -17.62
N GLN A 156 17.74 -5.90 -17.13
CA GLN A 156 17.22 -5.31 -15.89
C GLN A 156 16.22 -4.22 -16.28
N SER A 157 14.96 -4.39 -15.90
CA SER A 157 13.99 -3.30 -15.85
C SER A 157 13.73 -2.96 -14.39
N GLU A 158 14.18 -1.79 -13.96
CA GLU A 158 13.74 -1.16 -12.72
C GLU A 158 12.31 -0.62 -12.94
N SER A 159 11.38 -1.02 -12.07
CA SER A 159 10.04 -0.42 -12.02
C SER A 159 9.64 -0.14 -10.57
N ASP A 160 8.99 1.00 -10.39
CA ASP A 160 8.80 1.77 -9.16
C ASP A 160 8.17 1.06 -7.96
N GLU A 161 8.51 1.59 -6.77
CA GLU A 161 7.92 1.30 -5.47
C GLU A 161 6.46 1.76 -5.39
N ASP A 162 5.53 0.93 -5.86
CA ASP A 162 4.15 0.83 -5.36
C ASP A 162 3.40 -0.18 -6.25
N THR A 163 3.26 -1.42 -5.77
CA THR A 163 2.44 -2.52 -6.34
C THR A 163 2.94 -3.15 -7.65
N SER A 164 3.30 -4.44 -7.60
CA SER A 164 2.73 -5.50 -8.44
C SER A 164 3.43 -6.83 -8.17
N SER A 165 2.62 -7.89 -8.15
CA SER A 165 3.00 -9.29 -8.20
C SER A 165 3.86 -9.56 -9.45
N ILE A 166 5.14 -9.88 -9.23
CA ILE A 166 6.02 -10.35 -10.31
C ILE A 166 5.97 -11.87 -10.33
N SER A 167 5.45 -12.41 -11.43
CA SER A 167 5.42 -13.83 -11.76
C SER A 167 6.48 -14.17 -12.83
N SER A 168 7.23 -15.25 -12.55
CA SER A 168 7.94 -16.20 -13.45
C SER A 168 9.19 -15.81 -14.25
N SER A 169 10.28 -16.59 -14.09
CA SER A 169 11.19 -17.04 -15.16
C SER A 169 11.79 -18.42 -14.83
N GLN A 170 12.00 -19.25 -15.86
CA GLN A 170 12.38 -20.68 -15.85
C GLN A 170 13.89 -20.88 -16.00
N GLY A 171 14.42 -22.00 -15.48
CA GLY A 171 15.79 -22.50 -15.72
C GLY A 171 15.96 -23.98 -15.37
N VAL A 172 16.77 -24.74 -16.12
CA VAL A 172 16.95 -26.22 -16.03
C VAL A 172 18.37 -26.57 -15.52
N VAL A 173 18.51 -27.79 -14.96
CA VAL A 173 19.77 -28.57 -14.67
C VAL A 173 20.14 -28.76 -13.19
N LEU A 174 20.74 -29.93 -12.93
CA LEU A 174 20.93 -30.74 -11.72
C LEU A 174 22.14 -30.28 -10.87
N ASN A 175 22.01 -30.17 -9.53
CA ASN A 175 22.36 -31.20 -8.53
C ASN A 175 22.36 -30.56 -7.10
N GLU A 176 22.23 -31.43 -6.09
CA GLU A 176 22.32 -31.18 -4.64
C GLU A 176 21.08 -30.62 -3.91
N THR A 177 20.48 -31.53 -3.15
CA THR A 177 19.37 -31.38 -2.20
C THR A 177 19.73 -30.51 -1.00
N ASN A 178 19.95 -29.21 -1.22
CA ASN A 178 19.86 -28.23 -0.14
C ASN A 178 18.55 -27.46 -0.29
N PRO A 179 17.58 -27.60 0.63
CA PRO A 179 16.33 -26.84 0.58
C PRO A 179 16.63 -25.33 0.52
N CYS A 180 15.88 -24.56 -0.27
CA CYS A 180 16.09 -23.12 -0.42
C CYS A 180 15.57 -22.41 0.82
N LYS A 181 16.34 -22.49 1.91
CA LYS A 181 16.05 -21.76 3.14
C LYS A 181 16.55 -20.33 3.00
N CYS A 182 15.62 -19.38 3.11
CA CYS A 182 15.99 -17.97 3.08
C CYS A 182 16.73 -17.56 4.38
N SER A 183 17.80 -16.77 4.25
CA SER A 183 18.69 -16.43 5.39
C SER A 183 17.94 -15.71 6.52
N ASN A 184 16.95 -14.88 6.15
CA ASN A 184 16.14 -14.09 7.08
C ASN A 184 14.74 -14.70 7.33
N SER A 185 14.56 -16.00 7.06
CA SER A 185 13.30 -16.69 7.34
C SER A 185 13.02 -16.71 8.84
N LEU A 186 11.84 -16.27 9.25
CA LEU A 186 11.31 -16.50 10.60
C LEU A 186 11.12 -18.00 10.85
N LYS A 187 10.61 -18.71 9.84
CA LYS A 187 10.41 -20.14 9.83
C LYS A 187 10.69 -20.70 8.45
N HIS A 188 11.23 -21.91 8.42
CA HIS A 188 11.40 -22.71 7.22
C HIS A 188 10.99 -24.14 7.57
N SER A 189 10.20 -24.77 6.70
CA SER A 189 9.77 -26.14 6.91
C SER A 189 9.48 -26.85 5.60
N PRO A 190 9.91 -28.11 5.42
CA PRO A 190 9.47 -28.93 4.30
C PRO A 190 7.99 -29.31 4.46
N ILE A 191 7.26 -29.29 3.35
CA ILE A 191 5.85 -29.70 3.30
C ILE A 191 5.79 -31.21 2.98
N PRO A 192 5.03 -32.00 3.76
CA PRO A 192 4.90 -33.42 3.56
C PRO A 192 4.12 -33.71 2.28
N THR A 193 4.55 -34.77 1.62
CA THR A 193 3.91 -35.22 0.38
C THR A 193 2.71 -36.10 0.66
N SER A 194 1.65 -35.88 -0.10
CA SER A 194 0.47 -36.74 -0.12
C SER A 194 -0.10 -36.78 -1.53
N TYR A 195 -0.26 -37.98 -2.09
CA TYR A 195 -0.95 -38.19 -3.36
C TYR A 195 -2.44 -37.80 -3.29
N LEU A 196 -3.01 -37.74 -2.08
CA LEU A 196 -4.37 -37.28 -1.81
C LEU A 196 -4.49 -35.76 -1.70
N CYS A 197 -3.36 -35.03 -1.81
CA CYS A 197 -3.38 -33.57 -1.71
C CYS A 197 -4.19 -32.91 -2.83
N THR A 198 -4.57 -33.62 -3.89
CA THR A 198 -5.38 -33.11 -5.01
C THR A 198 -6.89 -33.19 -4.79
N ASP A 199 -7.38 -33.98 -3.83
CA ASP A 199 -8.80 -34.27 -3.71
C ASP A 199 -9.54 -33.23 -2.83
N HIS A 200 -10.76 -32.87 -3.23
CA HIS A 200 -11.66 -31.99 -2.48
C HIS A 200 -12.46 -32.72 -1.40
N PHE A 201 -12.45 -34.06 -1.41
CA PHE A 201 -13.12 -34.86 -0.40
C PHE A 201 -12.25 -35.01 0.86
N ASP A 202 -12.54 -34.12 1.80
CA ASP A 202 -12.70 -34.42 3.23
C ASP A 202 -11.86 -35.61 3.72
N LEU A 203 -10.67 -35.36 4.27
CA LEU A 203 -10.00 -36.31 5.16
C LEU A 203 -8.83 -35.57 5.81
N LYS A 204 -8.62 -35.86 7.10
CA LYS A 204 -7.43 -35.50 7.90
C LYS A 204 -6.14 -35.96 7.20
N VAL A 205 -5.74 -35.30 6.12
CA VAL A 205 -4.40 -35.39 5.57
C VAL A 205 -3.47 -35.01 6.72
N ARG A 206 -2.27 -35.61 6.77
CA ARG A 206 -1.20 -35.11 7.64
C ARG A 206 -0.74 -33.76 7.09
N GLU A 207 -1.63 -32.78 7.13
CA GLU A 207 -1.33 -31.40 6.76
C GLU A 207 -0.25 -30.95 7.72
N HIS A 208 0.80 -30.38 7.16
CA HIS A 208 1.82 -29.78 7.98
C HIS A 208 1.29 -28.45 8.48
N VAL A 209 1.14 -28.37 9.80
CA VAL A 209 0.65 -27.18 10.47
C VAL A 209 1.84 -26.34 10.94
N LEU A 210 1.89 -25.10 10.48
CA LEU A 210 2.86 -24.09 10.86
C LEU A 210 2.14 -22.93 11.54
N TYR A 211 2.46 -22.70 12.80
CA TYR A 211 1.96 -21.56 13.57
C TYR A 211 2.92 -20.38 13.48
N GLN A 212 2.46 -19.19 13.13
CA GLN A 212 3.25 -17.95 13.12
C GLN A 212 2.58 -16.90 14.01
N ASN A 213 3.30 -16.47 15.06
CA ASN A 213 2.84 -15.39 15.93
C ASN A 213 3.34 -14.04 15.40
N VAL A 214 2.47 -13.03 15.39
CA VAL A 214 2.78 -11.70 14.89
C VAL A 214 3.31 -10.82 16.03
N THR A 215 4.60 -10.51 15.99
CA THR A 215 5.28 -9.77 17.06
C THR A 215 5.28 -8.25 16.87
N ALA A 216 5.04 -7.79 15.64
CA ALA A 216 4.98 -6.39 15.28
C ALA A 216 4.07 -6.19 14.05
N ASN A 217 3.50 -4.99 13.95
CA ASN A 217 2.66 -4.54 12.83
C ASN A 217 3.51 -4.48 11.55
N ASP A 218 3.36 -5.45 10.66
CA ASP A 218 4.12 -5.54 9.40
C ASP A 218 3.48 -6.55 8.45
N HIS A 219 4.04 -6.68 7.25
CA HIS A 219 3.71 -7.74 6.30
C HIS A 219 4.45 -9.03 6.65
N TYR A 220 3.73 -10.15 6.61
CA TYR A 220 4.27 -11.50 6.75
C TYR A 220 3.97 -12.26 5.47
N TYR A 221 5.00 -12.84 4.88
CA TYR A 221 4.91 -13.57 3.62
C TYR A 221 5.19 -15.05 3.83
N PHE A 222 4.33 -15.88 3.25
CA PHE A 222 4.46 -17.32 3.18
C PHE A 222 4.84 -17.68 1.75
N ILE A 223 6.08 -18.13 1.56
CA ILE A 223 6.69 -18.38 0.26
C ILE A 223 6.77 -19.89 0.09
N PHE A 224 5.98 -20.41 -0.84
CA PHE A 224 5.96 -21.82 -1.22
C PHE A 224 6.90 -22.01 -2.40
N SER A 225 7.81 -22.98 -2.31
CA SER A 225 8.67 -23.36 -3.42
C SER A 225 8.58 -24.85 -3.72
N SER A 226 8.79 -25.17 -4.99
CA SER A 226 8.79 -26.52 -5.51
C SER A 226 10.07 -26.77 -6.30
N ASP A 227 10.88 -27.74 -5.87
CA ASP A 227 12.13 -28.16 -6.52
C ASP A 227 12.10 -29.66 -6.82
N THR A 228 11.11 -30.05 -7.63
CA THR A 228 10.88 -31.45 -7.97
C THR A 228 11.97 -31.99 -8.88
N PRO A 229 12.48 -33.21 -8.66
CA PRO A 229 13.52 -33.80 -9.51
C PRO A 229 13.05 -34.14 -10.95
N LEU A 230 11.75 -34.05 -11.23
CA LEU A 230 11.15 -34.34 -12.54
C LEU A 230 10.59 -33.03 -13.13
N ASP A 231 11.26 -32.47 -14.13
CA ASP A 231 10.90 -31.18 -14.77
C ASP A 231 9.52 -31.17 -15.46
N ILE A 232 8.88 -32.32 -15.58
CA ILE A 232 7.73 -32.55 -16.47
C ILE A 232 6.38 -32.34 -15.77
N LEU A 233 6.34 -32.42 -14.43
CA LEU A 233 5.10 -32.38 -13.66
C LEU A 233 5.12 -31.24 -12.65
N PRO A 234 4.16 -30.28 -12.71
CA PRO A 234 4.05 -29.27 -11.68
C PRO A 234 3.63 -29.93 -10.37
N ASN A 235 4.13 -29.38 -9.27
CA ASN A 235 3.70 -29.73 -7.93
C ASN A 235 2.42 -28.96 -7.60
N GLU A 236 1.51 -29.64 -6.91
CA GLU A 236 0.23 -29.07 -6.52
C GLU A 236 0.17 -29.02 -5.00
N PHE A 237 -0.17 -27.86 -4.48
CA PHE A 237 -0.27 -27.58 -3.07
C PHE A 237 -1.71 -27.23 -2.75
N ASN A 238 -2.21 -27.76 -1.65
CA ASN A 238 -3.40 -27.25 -1.00
C ASN A 238 -2.97 -26.60 0.31
N VAL A 239 -3.31 -25.32 0.44
CA VAL A 239 -2.92 -24.46 1.57
C VAL A 239 -4.18 -23.90 2.21
N LEU A 240 -4.25 -24.00 3.53
CA LEU A 240 -5.29 -23.41 4.35
C LEU A 240 -4.65 -22.43 5.33
N PHE A 241 -5.10 -21.19 5.33
CA PHE A 241 -4.74 -20.19 6.32
C PHE A 241 -5.91 -19.96 7.26
N ASN A 242 -5.70 -20.25 8.55
CA ASN A 242 -6.54 -19.80 9.65
C ASN A 242 -5.83 -18.61 10.30
N ILE A 243 -6.38 -17.41 10.14
CA ILE A 243 -5.77 -16.16 10.61
C ILE A 243 -6.65 -15.57 11.70
N ASP A 244 -6.12 -15.48 12.91
CA ASP A 244 -6.73 -14.74 14.01
C ASP A 244 -6.16 -13.32 13.99
N ARG A 245 -6.92 -12.38 13.42
CA ARG A 245 -6.50 -10.98 13.21
C ARG A 245 -6.86 -10.13 14.42
N THR A 246 -5.89 -9.40 14.96
CA THR A 246 -6.16 -8.33 15.93
C THR A 246 -6.59 -7.05 15.22
N HIS A 247 -7.30 -6.16 15.95
CA HIS A 247 -7.83 -4.91 15.41
C HIS A 247 -7.31 -3.70 16.17
N TYR A 248 -7.50 -2.51 15.61
CA TYR A 248 -7.26 -1.27 16.35
C TYR A 248 -8.41 -1.01 17.33
N ASN A 249 -8.11 -0.32 18.42
CA ASN A 249 -9.13 0.13 19.36
C ASN A 249 -10.06 1.16 18.67
N TYR A 250 -11.32 0.79 18.46
CA TYR A 250 -12.29 1.67 17.79
C TYR A 250 -12.81 2.79 18.67
N SER A 251 -12.76 2.64 20.00
CA SER A 251 -13.27 3.64 20.96
C SER A 251 -12.46 4.93 20.95
N SER A 252 -11.19 4.90 20.53
CA SER A 252 -10.35 6.08 20.40
C SER A 252 -10.48 6.82 19.06
N SER A 253 -11.32 6.32 18.13
CA SER A 253 -11.52 6.99 16.85
C SER A 253 -12.37 8.25 17.00
N MET A 254 -12.05 9.29 16.22
CA MET A 254 -12.78 10.56 16.23
C MET A 254 -14.00 10.56 15.30
N GLY A 255 -14.06 9.59 14.41
CA GLY A 255 -15.08 9.46 13.39
C GLY A 255 -14.92 8.12 12.69
N ASN A 256 -16.04 7.52 12.36
CA ASN A 256 -16.09 6.23 11.73
C ASN A 256 -17.20 6.15 10.69
N CYS A 257 -17.07 5.17 9.81
CA CYS A 257 -18.15 4.66 8.99
C CYS A 257 -18.24 3.15 9.20
N SER A 258 -19.46 2.64 9.28
CA SER A 258 -19.73 1.22 9.41
C SER A 258 -20.45 0.74 8.16
N GLU A 259 -19.92 -0.31 7.54
CA GLU A 259 -20.59 -1.11 6.50
C GLU A 259 -21.11 -0.26 5.34
N SER A 260 -20.18 0.43 4.68
CA SER A 260 -20.48 1.34 3.58
C SER A 260 -19.48 1.19 2.42
N ASN A 261 -19.95 1.34 1.19
CA ASN A 261 -19.10 1.45 -0.01
C ASN A 261 -18.55 2.87 -0.23
N HIS A 262 -19.10 3.86 0.49
CA HIS A 262 -18.63 5.24 0.50
C HIS A 262 -18.60 5.77 1.93
N CYS A 263 -17.48 6.37 2.32
CA CYS A 263 -17.29 6.91 3.65
C CYS A 263 -16.62 8.28 3.59
N HIS A 264 -17.14 9.23 4.39
CA HIS A 264 -16.53 10.53 4.60
C HIS A 264 -16.01 10.65 6.03
N LEU A 265 -14.70 10.84 6.19
CA LEU A 265 -14.07 11.04 7.50
C LEU A 265 -13.57 12.48 7.65
N PRO A 266 -13.93 13.20 8.72
CA PRO A 266 -13.49 14.56 8.93
C PRO A 266 -12.02 14.64 9.33
N ILE A 267 -11.32 15.69 8.90
CA ILE A 267 -9.95 16.00 9.31
C ILE A 267 -9.96 17.38 10.00
N LYS A 268 -9.35 17.50 11.18
CA LYS A 268 -9.19 18.79 11.87
C LYS A 268 -8.02 19.57 11.28
N ILE A 269 -8.07 20.90 11.33
CA ILE A 269 -6.94 21.74 10.88
C ILE A 269 -5.80 21.61 11.89
N GLY A 270 -4.58 21.41 11.41
CA GLY A 270 -3.39 21.29 12.26
C GLY A 270 -3.18 19.91 12.90
N SER A 271 -4.04 18.92 12.60
CA SER A 271 -3.86 17.54 13.06
C SER A 271 -3.05 16.71 12.06
N GLU A 272 -2.61 15.52 12.49
CA GLU A 272 -2.01 14.51 11.63
C GLU A 272 -2.92 13.27 11.56
N PRO A 273 -3.93 13.26 10.67
CA PRO A 273 -4.91 12.18 10.66
C PRO A 273 -4.26 10.82 10.34
N ARG A 274 -4.65 9.79 11.09
CA ARG A 274 -4.36 8.38 10.79
C ARG A 274 -5.65 7.70 10.40
N ILE A 275 -5.72 7.17 9.18
CA ILE A 275 -6.93 6.52 8.66
C ILE A 275 -6.68 5.02 8.66
N VAL A 276 -7.60 4.28 9.26
CA VAL A 276 -7.61 2.83 9.27
C VAL A 276 -8.84 2.37 8.52
N VAL A 277 -8.67 1.39 7.65
CA VAL A 277 -9.76 0.72 6.95
C VAL A 277 -9.73 -0.77 7.27
N GLN A 278 -10.90 -1.32 7.52
CA GLN A 278 -11.15 -2.75 7.62
C GLN A 278 -12.05 -3.14 6.44
N MET A 279 -11.51 -3.93 5.52
CA MET A 279 -12.28 -4.48 4.41
C MET A 279 -13.19 -5.59 4.91
N GLU A 280 -14.43 -5.64 4.44
CA GLU A 280 -15.27 -6.80 4.71
C GLU A 280 -14.72 -8.01 3.95
N GLY A 281 -14.53 -9.14 4.65
CA GLY A 281 -14.07 -10.39 4.06
C GLY A 281 -15.18 -11.44 4.13
N THR A 282 -15.58 -11.99 2.98
CA THR A 282 -16.40 -13.20 2.96
C THR A 282 -15.51 -14.41 3.14
N ASN A 283 -15.93 -15.38 3.97
CA ASN A 283 -15.20 -16.63 4.22
C ASN A 283 -14.73 -17.26 2.90
N GLY A 284 -13.42 -17.42 2.74
CA GLY A 284 -12.81 -18.22 1.66
C GLY A 284 -12.23 -17.47 0.46
N THR A 285 -12.37 -16.14 0.34
CA THR A 285 -11.83 -15.40 -0.82
C THR A 285 -10.89 -14.27 -0.39
N LEU A 286 -9.59 -14.46 -0.60
CA LEU A 286 -8.59 -13.37 -0.57
C LEU A 286 -8.56 -12.70 -1.95
N GLU A 287 -9.56 -11.89 -2.23
CA GLU A 287 -9.60 -11.08 -3.45
C GLU A 287 -8.96 -9.71 -3.22
N ASP A 288 -8.25 -9.23 -4.24
CA ASP A 288 -7.72 -7.87 -4.27
C ASP A 288 -8.86 -6.87 -4.51
N LEU A 289 -9.14 -6.07 -3.49
CA LEU A 289 -10.15 -5.03 -3.50
C LEU A 289 -9.51 -3.66 -3.72
N LYS A 290 -10.16 -2.83 -4.52
CA LYS A 290 -9.71 -1.47 -4.83
C LYS A 290 -10.43 -0.46 -3.95
N LEU A 291 -9.66 0.28 -3.16
CA LEU A 291 -10.13 1.39 -2.35
C LEU A 291 -9.56 2.70 -2.90
N VAL A 292 -10.44 3.63 -3.29
CA VAL A 292 -10.05 4.97 -3.71
C VAL A 292 -10.13 5.92 -2.53
N MET A 293 -9.03 6.59 -2.24
CA MET A 293 -8.91 7.62 -1.21
C MET A 293 -8.76 8.99 -1.85
N ALA A 294 -9.67 9.93 -1.53
CA ALA A 294 -9.70 11.26 -2.11
C ALA A 294 -9.75 12.36 -1.02
N CYS A 295 -8.91 13.39 -1.17
CA CYS A 295 -8.96 14.57 -0.31
C CYS A 295 -10.14 15.47 -0.68
N LYS A 296 -11.03 15.76 0.28
CA LYS A 296 -12.07 16.78 0.11
C LYS A 296 -11.46 18.17 0.37
N PRO A 297 -11.33 19.06 -0.63
CA PRO A 297 -10.64 20.34 -0.44
C PRO A 297 -11.40 21.29 0.51
N ARG A 298 -10.67 22.07 1.30
CA ARG A 298 -11.23 23.17 2.10
C ARG A 298 -11.50 24.39 1.25
N GLU A 299 -12.63 24.42 0.54
CA GLU A 299 -13.02 25.51 -0.37
C GLU A 299 -12.87 26.92 0.24
N GLY A 300 -13.12 27.08 1.54
CA GLY A 300 -12.91 28.36 2.24
C GLY A 300 -11.48 28.90 2.16
N LEU A 301 -10.45 28.04 2.16
CA LEU A 301 -9.06 28.48 1.99
C LEU A 301 -8.82 29.04 0.58
N PHE A 302 -9.41 28.43 -0.45
CA PHE A 302 -9.30 28.90 -1.83
C PHE A 302 -9.87 30.32 -1.96
N LEU A 303 -11.04 30.56 -1.35
CA LEU A 303 -11.66 31.88 -1.31
C LEU A 303 -10.80 32.92 -0.58
N ILE A 304 -10.10 32.52 0.49
CA ILE A 304 -9.17 33.39 1.21
C ILE A 304 -8.00 33.79 0.30
N PHE A 305 -7.38 32.84 -0.42
CA PHE A 305 -6.30 33.15 -1.38
C PHE A 305 -6.76 34.15 -2.44
N TYR A 306 -7.93 33.96 -3.03
CA TYR A 306 -8.47 34.89 -4.04
C TYR A 306 -8.81 36.25 -3.45
N SER A 307 -9.36 36.29 -2.23
CA SER A 307 -9.69 37.54 -1.53
C SER A 307 -8.44 38.33 -1.19
N PHE A 308 -7.37 37.68 -0.72
CA PHE A 308 -6.08 38.31 -0.45
C PHE A 308 -5.44 38.87 -1.72
N PHE A 309 -5.52 38.15 -2.84
CA PHE A 309 -5.04 38.66 -4.13
C PHE A 309 -5.79 39.93 -4.54
N LEU A 310 -7.13 39.96 -4.46
CA LEU A 310 -7.93 41.14 -4.78
C LEU A 310 -7.59 42.33 -3.88
N LEU A 311 -7.38 42.09 -2.59
CA LEU A 311 -7.02 43.12 -1.62
C LEU A 311 -5.63 43.68 -1.90
N PHE A 312 -4.66 42.82 -2.22
CA PHE A 312 -3.31 43.22 -2.62
C PHE A 312 -3.33 44.04 -3.92
N PHE A 313 -4.10 43.61 -4.93
CA PHE A 313 -4.26 44.33 -6.18
C PHE A 313 -4.84 45.74 -5.96
N LYS A 314 -5.88 45.86 -5.13
CA LYS A 314 -6.50 47.15 -4.77
C LYS A 314 -5.52 48.08 -4.04
N LEU A 315 -4.75 47.55 -3.09
CA LEU A 315 -3.72 48.32 -2.37
C LEU A 315 -2.59 48.78 -3.29
N SER A 316 -2.16 47.93 -4.22
CA SER A 316 -1.15 48.27 -5.24
C SER A 316 -1.63 49.41 -6.16
N HIS A 317 -2.87 49.33 -6.63
CA HIS A 317 -3.48 50.38 -7.45
C HIS A 317 -3.62 51.70 -6.68
N HIS A 318 -4.07 51.66 -5.42
CA HIS A 318 -4.19 52.87 -4.59
C HIS A 318 -2.82 53.52 -4.29
N ARG A 319 -1.77 52.72 -4.08
CA ARG A 319 -0.39 53.25 -3.91
C ARG A 319 0.15 53.86 -5.20
N ASN A 320 -0.06 53.22 -6.35
CA ASN A 320 0.33 53.79 -7.65
C ASN A 320 -0.40 55.10 -7.95
N PHE A 321 -1.70 55.18 -7.68
CA PHE A 321 -2.48 56.41 -7.86
C PHE A 321 -1.97 57.55 -6.96
N ARG A 322 -1.62 57.25 -5.69
CA ARG A 322 -1.09 58.25 -4.75
C ARG A 322 0.34 58.73 -5.11
N LEU A 323 1.16 57.89 -5.73
CA LEU A 323 2.47 58.28 -6.26
C LEU A 323 2.35 59.16 -7.51
N GLN A 324 1.37 58.88 -8.37
CA GLN A 324 1.13 59.64 -9.59
C GLN A 324 0.54 61.03 -9.30
N THR A 325 -0.32 61.16 -8.27
CA THR A 325 -0.80 62.47 -7.79
C THR A 325 0.29 63.27 -7.08
N SER A 326 1.18 62.63 -6.31
CA SER A 326 2.32 63.31 -5.69
C SER A 326 3.34 63.82 -6.73
N SER A 327 3.64 63.05 -7.77
CA SER A 327 4.54 63.47 -8.85
C SER A 327 3.96 64.60 -9.70
N ASN A 328 2.64 64.60 -9.96
CA ASN A 328 1.97 65.68 -10.68
C ASN A 328 1.84 66.97 -9.83
N PHE A 329 1.75 66.85 -8.51
CA PHE A 329 1.72 68.00 -7.60
C PHE A 329 3.08 68.71 -7.51
N VAL A 330 4.19 67.96 -7.51
CA VAL A 330 5.55 68.54 -7.55
C VAL A 330 5.84 69.21 -8.90
N LEU A 331 5.37 68.66 -10.02
CA LEU A 331 5.55 69.30 -11.34
C LEU A 331 4.73 70.58 -11.53
N ASN A 332 3.58 70.73 -10.87
CA ASN A 332 2.78 71.96 -10.93
C ASN A 332 3.24 73.06 -9.96
N LEU A 333 4.15 72.76 -9.03
CA LEU A 333 4.77 73.76 -8.14
C LEU A 333 6.07 74.36 -8.71
N ILE A 334 6.58 73.83 -9.83
CA ILE A 334 7.83 74.27 -10.49
C ILE A 334 7.53 75.06 -11.78
N LYS A 335 6.26 75.41 -12.04
CA LYS A 335 5.82 76.22 -13.18
C LYS A 335 5.26 77.55 -12.72
#